data_AF-A0A960AQL0-F1
#
_entry.id   AF-A0A960AQL0-F1
#
_cell.length_a   1.000
_cell.length_b   1.000
_cell.length_c   1.000
_cell.angle_alpha   90.00
_cell.angle_beta   90.00
_cell.angle_gamma   90.00
#
_symmetry.space_group_name_H-M   'P 1'
#
loop_
_entity.id
_entity.type
_entity.pdbx_description
1 polymer ?
#
loop_
_entity_poly.entity_id
_entity_poly.type
_entity_poly.pdbx_seq_one_letter_code
_entity_poly.pdbx_strand_id
1 'polypeptide(L)'
;TRFWAPLSLTPEQKHSVSDPIEMERLADELPIDQVARRWIVSDDPDEAVARVADYLGYGLNHLVFHAPGADQRRFLELFERDLAPRLRELG
;
A
#
# COMPACT_ATOMS: atom_id res chain seq x y z
N THR A 1 5.65 -8.65 -2.96
CA THR A 1 5.15 -7.48 -2.19
C THR A 1 6.26 -6.57 -1.69
N ARG A 2 7.54 -6.90 -1.86
CA ARG A 2 8.69 -6.04 -1.45
C ARG A 2 9.11 -4.99 -2.47
N PHE A 3 8.45 -4.89 -3.64
CA PHE A 3 8.79 -3.91 -4.69
C PHE A 3 8.90 -2.46 -4.19
N TRP A 4 8.13 -2.13 -3.15
CA TRP A 4 8.07 -0.80 -2.56
C TRP A 4 8.83 -0.67 -1.23
N ALA A 5 9.60 -1.68 -0.83
CA ALA A 5 10.40 -1.66 0.39
C ALA A 5 11.35 -0.45 0.50
N PRO A 6 11.96 0.08 -0.59
CA PRO A 6 12.77 1.29 -0.51
C PRO A 6 12.02 2.51 0.08
N LEU A 7 10.69 2.56 -0.05
CA LEU A 7 9.87 3.63 0.55
C LEU A 7 9.87 3.59 2.09
N SER A 8 10.27 2.46 2.69
CA SER A 8 10.28 2.23 4.13
C SER A 8 11.66 2.30 4.77
N LEU A 9 12.71 2.61 3.99
CA LEU A 9 14.03 2.98 4.51
C LEU A 9 13.95 4.24 5.41
N THR A 10 14.87 4.34 6.36
CA THR A 10 14.97 5.53 7.22
C THR A 10 15.35 6.77 6.38
N PRO A 11 15.07 7.99 6.86
CA PRO A 11 15.54 9.21 6.19
C PRO A 11 17.04 9.18 5.89
N GLU A 12 17.85 8.75 6.85
CA GLU A 12 19.31 8.67 6.75
C GLU A 12 19.75 7.70 5.65
N GLN A 13 19.14 6.52 5.58
CA GLN A 13 19.43 5.56 4.51
C GLN A 13 19.08 6.14 3.14
N LYS A 14 17.95 6.84 3.02
CA LYS A 14 17.49 7.41 1.74
C LYS A 14 18.38 8.52 1.20
N HIS A 15 18.90 9.38 2.07
CA HIS A 15 19.69 10.53 1.64
C HIS A 15 21.20 10.29 1.64
N SER A 16 21.70 9.29 2.39
CA SER A 16 23.14 9.03 2.52
C SER A 16 23.63 7.83 1.70
N VAL A 17 22.77 6.89 1.30
CA VAL A 17 23.15 5.78 0.43
C VAL A 17 23.02 6.23 -1.02
N SER A 18 24.17 6.39 -1.70
CA SER A 18 24.22 6.86 -3.08
C SER A 18 24.29 5.74 -4.12
N ASP A 19 24.72 4.54 -3.73
CA ASP A 19 24.73 3.37 -4.62
C ASP A 19 23.32 2.73 -4.65
N PRO A 20 22.65 2.69 -5.82
CA PRO A 20 21.33 2.09 -5.94
C PRO A 20 21.30 0.59 -5.61
N ILE A 21 22.39 -0.15 -5.84
CA ILE A 21 22.45 -1.59 -5.53
C ILE A 21 22.49 -1.80 -4.01
N GLU A 22 23.25 -0.97 -3.29
CA GLU A 22 23.27 -1.01 -1.83
C GLU A 22 21.93 -0.57 -1.22
N MET A 23 21.25 0.40 -1.84
CA MET A 23 19.90 0.80 -1.43
C MET A 23 18.89 -0.34 -1.59
N GLU A 24 18.96 -1.09 -2.69
CA GLU A 24 18.12 -2.27 -2.92
C GLU A 24 18.39 -3.36 -1.87
N ARG A 25 19.67 -3.68 -1.59
CA ARG A 25 20.05 -4.65 -0.55
C ARG A 25 19.48 -4.26 0.83
N LEU A 26 19.63 -3.00 1.23
CA LEU A 26 19.09 -2.50 2.50
C LEU A 26 17.56 -2.58 2.55
N ALA A 27 16.88 -2.35 1.43
CA ALA A 27 15.43 -2.45 1.36
C ALA A 27 14.95 -3.91 1.46
N ASP A 28 15.66 -4.86 0.85
CA ASP A 28 15.34 -6.29 0.90
C ASP A 28 15.48 -6.89 2.30
N GLU A 29 16.41 -6.35 3.10
CA GLU A 29 16.64 -6.74 4.50
C GLU A 29 15.58 -6.22 5.48
N LEU A 30 14.70 -5.32 5.04
CA LEU A 30 13.68 -4.75 5.92
C LEU A 30 12.67 -5.83 6.39
N PRO A 31 12.35 -5.85 7.70
CA PRO A 31 11.23 -6.62 8.21
C PRO A 31 9.93 -6.26 7.49
N ILE A 32 9.11 -7.26 7.16
CA ILE A 32 7.90 -7.04 6.35
C ILE A 32 6.87 -6.18 7.08
N ASP A 33 6.84 -6.24 8.41
CA ASP A 33 5.99 -5.38 9.24
C ASP A 33 6.38 -3.90 9.07
N GLN A 34 7.68 -3.58 9.01
CA GLN A 34 8.15 -2.22 8.73
C GLN A 34 7.74 -1.76 7.33
N VAL A 35 7.89 -2.62 6.32
CA VAL A 35 7.50 -2.30 4.93
C VAL A 35 6.00 -2.02 4.85
N ALA A 36 5.18 -2.80 5.55
CA ALA A 36 3.73 -2.72 5.54
C ALA A 36 3.12 -1.53 6.30
N ARG A 37 3.87 -0.84 7.19
CA ARG A 37 3.31 0.24 8.07
C ARG A 37 2.58 1.36 7.35
N ARG A 38 2.97 1.67 6.11
CA ARG A 38 2.38 2.74 5.29
C ARG A 38 1.28 2.26 4.36
N TRP A 39 0.93 0.98 4.42
CA TRP A 39 -0.08 0.36 3.58
C TRP A 39 -1.31 0.02 4.42
N ILE A 40 -2.48 0.13 3.80
CA ILE A 40 -3.66 -0.57 4.30
C ILE A 40 -3.45 -2.05 3.99
N VAL A 41 -3.35 -2.89 5.02
CA VAL A 41 -3.18 -4.34 4.90
C VAL A 41 -4.33 -5.00 5.66
N SER A 42 -5.19 -5.70 4.96
CA SER A 42 -6.24 -6.55 5.52
C SER A 42 -6.61 -7.62 4.49
N ASP A 43 -7.04 -8.78 4.98
CA ASP A 43 -7.72 -9.83 4.21
C ASP A 43 -9.25 -9.79 4.37
N ASP A 44 -9.76 -8.87 5.20
CA ASP A 44 -11.18 -8.55 5.35
C ASP A 44 -11.54 -7.29 4.54
N PRO A 45 -12.46 -7.39 3.56
CA PRO A 45 -12.87 -6.23 2.78
C PRO A 45 -13.57 -5.14 3.60
N ASP A 46 -14.27 -5.48 4.68
CA ASP A 46 -14.98 -4.49 5.51
C ASP A 46 -13.98 -3.64 6.30
N GLU A 47 -12.92 -4.25 6.84
CA GLU A 47 -11.82 -3.51 7.47
C GLU A 47 -11.07 -2.61 6.48
N ALA A 48 -10.81 -3.12 5.27
CA ALA A 48 -10.13 -2.34 4.23
C ALA A 48 -10.96 -1.10 3.84
N VAL A 49 -12.27 -1.28 3.64
CA VAL A 49 -13.20 -0.19 3.32
C VAL A 49 -13.30 0.83 4.45
N ALA A 50 -13.36 0.38 5.71
CA ALA A 50 -13.39 1.27 6.87
C ALA A 50 -12.15 2.20 6.91
N ARG A 51 -10.95 1.68 6.61
CA ARG A 51 -9.74 2.50 6.53
C ARG A 51 -9.71 3.43 5.32
N VAL A 52 -10.35 3.04 4.21
CA VAL A 52 -10.49 3.92 3.04
C VAL A 52 -11.47 5.06 3.33
N ALA A 53 -12.52 4.82 4.13
CA ALA A 53 -13.53 5.81 4.48
C ALA A 53 -12.96 7.04 5.20
N ASP A 54 -11.87 6.90 5.95
CA ASP A 54 -11.15 8.02 6.58
C ASP A 54 -10.77 9.10 5.54
N TYR A 55 -10.32 8.70 4.35
CA TYR A 55 -9.93 9.63 3.29
C TYR A 55 -11.12 10.38 2.67
N LEU A 56 -12.30 9.74 2.62
CA LEU A 56 -13.55 10.40 2.25
C LEU A 56 -13.94 11.43 3.31
N GLY A 57 -13.79 11.08 4.59
CA GLY A 57 -13.98 11.99 5.73
C GLY A 57 -13.05 13.20 5.71
N TYR A 58 -11.86 13.08 5.10
CA TYR A 58 -10.93 14.20 4.86
C TYR A 58 -11.28 15.05 3.63
N GLY A 59 -12.34 14.71 2.89
CA GLY A 59 -12.82 15.46 1.74
C GLY A 59 -12.21 15.05 0.39
N LEU A 60 -11.46 13.95 0.32
CA LEU A 60 -11.00 13.41 -0.97
C LEU A 60 -12.16 12.70 -1.69
N ASN A 61 -12.30 12.95 -2.99
CA ASN A 61 -13.43 12.46 -3.79
C ASN A 61 -13.03 11.67 -5.05
N HIS A 62 -11.73 11.59 -5.35
CA HIS A 62 -11.17 10.77 -6.42
C HIS A 62 -10.07 9.89 -5.84
N LEU A 63 -10.44 8.66 -5.46
CA LEU A 63 -9.53 7.71 -4.84
C LEU A 63 -8.83 6.87 -5.91
N VAL A 64 -7.50 6.93 -5.96
CA VAL A 64 -6.67 6.11 -6.84
C VAL A 64 -6.01 5.01 -6.01
N PHE A 65 -6.32 3.76 -6.33
CA PHE A 65 -5.82 2.61 -5.56
C PHE A 65 -4.52 2.08 -6.14
N HIS A 66 -3.53 1.90 -5.28
CA HIS A 66 -2.24 1.34 -5.62
C HIS A 66 -2.00 0.09 -4.77
N ALA A 67 -1.91 -1.07 -5.41
CA ALA A 67 -1.62 -2.34 -4.75
C ALA A 67 -0.15 -2.76 -4.95
N PRO A 68 0.55 -3.26 -3.91
CA PRO A 68 1.98 -3.58 -3.97
C PRO A 68 2.30 -4.99 -4.52
N GLY A 69 1.29 -5.77 -4.90
CA GLY A 69 1.45 -7.16 -5.36
C GLY A 69 2.01 -7.25 -6.79
N ALA A 70 2.66 -8.37 -7.13
CA ALA A 70 3.02 -8.64 -8.53
C ALA A 70 1.76 -8.96 -9.37
N ASP A 71 0.78 -9.63 -8.76
CA ASP A 71 -0.46 -10.04 -9.41
C ASP A 71 -1.50 -8.91 -9.38
N GLN A 72 -1.29 -7.92 -10.24
CA GLN A 72 -2.18 -6.77 -10.37
C GLN A 72 -3.56 -7.16 -10.91
N ARG A 73 -3.64 -8.21 -11.76
CA ARG A 73 -4.92 -8.69 -12.28
C ARG A 73 -5.81 -9.21 -11.15
N ARG A 74 -5.25 -10.05 -10.27
CA ARG A 74 -5.96 -10.50 -9.07
C ARG A 74 -6.41 -9.32 -8.21
N PHE A 75 -5.58 -8.30 -8.02
CA PHE A 75 -6.00 -7.12 -7.26
C PHE A 75 -7.22 -6.44 -7.90
N LEU A 76 -7.24 -6.24 -9.22
CA LEU A 76 -8.37 -5.63 -9.92
C LEU A 76 -9.65 -6.47 -9.79
N GLU A 77 -9.54 -7.79 -9.92
CA GLU A 77 -10.67 -8.72 -9.74
C GLU A 77 -11.22 -8.68 -8.31
N LEU A 78 -10.33 -8.69 -7.30
CA LEU A 78 -10.72 -8.56 -5.89
C LEU A 78 -11.31 -7.17 -5.59
N PHE A 79 -10.75 -6.12 -6.18
CA PHE A 79 -11.25 -4.76 -6.02
C PHE A 79 -12.68 -4.65 -6.56
N GLU A 80 -12.92 -5.12 -7.78
CA GLU A 80 -14.25 -5.12 -8.41
C GLU A 80 -15.26 -5.93 -7.61
N ARG A 81 -14.87 -7.13 -7.14
CA ARG A 81 -15.74 -8.05 -6.42
C ARG A 81 -16.04 -7.60 -4.98
N ASP A 82 -15.01 -7.20 -4.24
CA ASP A 82 -15.08 -7.07 -2.79
C ASP A 82 -15.12 -5.62 -2.31
N LEU A 83 -14.33 -4.72 -2.92
CA LEU A 83 -14.17 -3.34 -2.42
C LEU A 83 -15.10 -2.34 -3.10
N ALA A 84 -15.21 -2.40 -4.43
CA ALA A 84 -15.96 -1.41 -5.21
C ALA A 84 -17.45 -1.32 -4.83
N PRO A 85 -18.19 -2.44 -4.58
CA PRO A 85 -19.59 -2.36 -4.17
C PRO A 85 -19.74 -1.63 -2.81
N ARG A 86 -18.90 -2.00 -1.83
CA ARG A 86 -18.92 -1.41 -0.48
C ARG A 86 -18.54 0.07 -0.48
N LEU A 87 -17.52 0.45 -1.25
CA LEU A 87 -17.11 1.86 -1.38
C LEU A 87 -18.20 2.74 -1.98
N ARG A 88 -19.00 2.20 -2.92
CA ARG A 88 -20.15 2.90 -3.52
C ARG A 88 -21.32 3.08 -2.54
N GLU A 89 -21.38 2.31 -1.47
CA GLU A 89 -22.40 2.49 -0.42
C GLU A 89 -22.04 3.61 0.57
N LEU A 90 -20.77 4.06 0.59
CA LEU A 90 -20.31 5.14 1.46
C LEU A 90 -20.67 6.56 0.95
N GLY A 91 -21.09 6.71 -0.32
CA GLY A 91 -21.36 8.00 -0.96
C GLY A 91 -22.21 7.90 -2.22
#